data_AF-A0A371DCA6-F1
#
_entry.id   AF-A0A371DCA6-F1
#
_cell.length_a   1.000
_cell.length_b   1.000
_cell.length_c   1.000
_cell.angle_alpha   90.00
_cell.angle_beta   90.00
_cell.angle_gamma   90.00
#
_symmetry.space_group_name_H-M   'P 1'
#
loop_
_entity.id
_entity.type
_entity.pdbx_description
1 polymer ?
#
loop_
_entity_poly.entity_id
_entity_poly.type
_entity_poly.pdbx_seq_one_letter_code
_entity_poly.pdbx_strand_id
1 'polypeptide(L)'
;MSMFDAQYGPKDRLLHLPFELLHIVADHTDQHTLTKLCLVNSALRDVAASRLYTDVCLMRPAAAVKCLRTLSKHPELAKYARIFTMHLAADTSPHLTDAFGRLLRCALCNMPLLVSLELNLGEDAPGQYLRGSPVGITHLALVCQWDADLSIWLGEQLAIHRFMFYGESVLPISLDPSALPNLQSIYATAAVISSLVPGRPVERVFVTAYAQRVFTESTVEHMARSCKSSTGPVSAVHVMHRMHHAPSPPEETFRILSAIPRHLPGLTKFSMQAYSYSFDEPLCEMFLQFVTGFRRLLYLDFLTKDRTGLSTSNLPQLARSLGERCPSLRSIRFSPAWFYAHYSDSEWVSVQDIQGLYKEFATCMLAQAQSSKNRGRAILGVNTTKQSAVLSDPAVAPHFKIPSFREYQEMNSAFVKLHALRPRGSAAGRLLDLIASPEVDADWVSSMNHAYRTGSRVLRIAQGRGDSG
;
A
#
# COMPACT_ATOMS: atom_id res chain seq x y z
N MET A 1 65.75 20.76 -18.07
CA MET A 1 66.14 20.71 -16.64
C MET A 1 64.90 21.04 -15.82
N SER A 2 64.62 20.25 -14.76
CA SER A 2 63.32 19.96 -14.10
C SER A 2 62.45 18.96 -14.90
N MET A 3 62.46 17.63 -14.72
CA MET A 3 62.88 16.74 -13.62
C MET A 3 62.18 16.96 -12.27
N PHE A 4 60.85 16.80 -12.26
CA PHE A 4 60.10 16.34 -11.09
C PHE A 4 59.01 15.36 -11.55
N ASP A 5 59.44 14.14 -11.86
CA ASP A 5 58.56 12.97 -11.93
C ASP A 5 58.15 12.59 -10.50
N ALA A 6 57.05 13.16 -10.03
CA ALA A 6 56.42 12.74 -8.78
C ALA A 6 55.64 11.44 -9.01
N GLN A 7 56.37 10.32 -9.06
CA GLN A 7 55.82 8.97 -8.88
C GLN A 7 55.42 8.76 -7.41
N TYR A 8 54.33 9.40 -6.97
CA TYR A 8 53.71 9.10 -5.68
C TYR A 8 52.19 9.14 -5.79
N GLY A 9 51.56 7.97 -5.70
CA GLY A 9 50.14 7.82 -5.45
C GLY A 9 49.71 6.36 -5.54
N PRO A 10 49.16 5.73 -4.48
CA PRO A 10 48.69 4.35 -4.52
C PRO A 10 47.40 4.28 -5.36
N LYS A 11 47.54 4.26 -6.69
CA LYS A 11 46.41 4.25 -7.63
C LYS A 11 45.70 2.90 -7.74
N ASP A 12 46.30 1.81 -7.23
CA ASP A 12 45.83 0.47 -7.59
C ASP A 12 45.15 -0.35 -6.49
N ARG A 13 45.05 0.12 -5.23
CA ARG A 13 44.45 -0.72 -4.17
C ARG A 13 42.93 -0.73 -4.12
N LEU A 14 42.26 0.27 -4.69
CA LEU A 14 40.80 0.26 -4.85
C LEU A 14 40.34 -0.67 -5.99
N LEU A 15 41.26 -1.18 -6.82
CA LEU A 15 40.96 -2.10 -7.94
C LEU A 15 40.68 -3.55 -7.51
N HIS A 16 40.75 -3.86 -6.21
CA HIS A 16 40.47 -5.21 -5.71
C HIS A 16 39.05 -5.42 -5.19
N LEU A 17 38.22 -4.37 -5.11
CA LEU A 17 36.82 -4.57 -4.73
C LEU A 17 36.03 -5.04 -5.97
N PRO A 18 35.33 -6.19 -5.92
CA PRO A 18 34.41 -6.58 -6.96
C PRO A 18 33.37 -5.48 -7.21
N PHE A 19 33.02 -5.26 -8.47
CA PHE A 19 32.11 -4.19 -8.90
C PHE A 19 30.74 -4.28 -8.22
N GLU A 20 30.30 -5.50 -7.92
CA GLU A 20 29.07 -5.82 -7.19
C GLU A 20 29.09 -5.22 -5.77
N LEU A 21 30.23 -5.25 -5.08
CA LEU A 21 30.35 -4.66 -3.75
C LEU A 21 30.24 -3.13 -3.81
N LEU A 22 30.72 -2.49 -4.88
CA LEU A 22 30.56 -1.05 -5.08
C LEU A 22 29.09 -0.67 -5.28
N HIS A 23 28.34 -1.47 -6.05
CA HIS A 23 26.89 -1.30 -6.20
C HIS A 23 26.16 -1.44 -4.86
N ILE A 24 26.50 -2.47 -4.07
CA ILE A 24 25.90 -2.67 -2.74
C ILE A 24 26.20 -1.47 -1.83
N VAL A 25 27.44 -0.96 -1.85
CA VAL A 25 27.80 0.25 -1.09
C VAL A 25 26.95 1.43 -1.56
N ALA A 26 26.88 1.70 -2.86
CA ALA A 26 26.09 2.80 -3.40
C ALA A 26 24.59 2.68 -3.08
N ASP A 27 24.04 1.47 -3.10
CA ASP A 27 22.62 1.22 -2.80
C ASP A 27 22.23 1.53 -1.36
N HIS A 28 23.18 1.40 -0.42
CA HIS A 28 22.98 1.68 1.01
C HIS A 28 23.51 3.04 1.46
N THR A 29 24.03 3.84 0.52
CA THR A 29 24.63 5.14 0.79
C THR A 29 23.60 6.26 0.62
N ASP A 30 23.66 7.28 1.48
CA ASP A 30 22.79 8.46 1.36
C ASP A 30 23.18 9.36 0.16
N GLN A 31 22.28 10.25 -0.24
CA GLN A 31 22.47 11.11 -1.42
C GLN A 31 23.69 12.05 -1.34
N HIS A 32 24.03 12.52 -0.14
CA HIS A 32 25.21 13.38 0.06
C HIS A 32 26.50 12.59 -0.07
N THR A 33 26.52 11.37 0.44
CA THR A 33 27.69 10.50 0.29
C THR A 33 27.82 9.99 -1.15
N LEU A 34 26.72 9.73 -1.87
CA LEU A 34 26.74 9.41 -3.30
C LEU A 34 27.37 10.54 -4.13
N THR A 35 27.02 11.81 -3.87
CA THR A 35 27.64 12.94 -4.59
C THR A 35 29.14 13.06 -4.31
N LYS A 36 29.60 12.72 -3.10
CA LYS A 36 31.04 12.62 -2.79
C LYS A 36 31.71 11.47 -3.52
N LEU A 37 31.08 10.29 -3.58
CA LEU A 37 31.61 9.12 -4.29
C LEU A 37 31.82 9.42 -5.78
N CYS A 38 30.96 10.25 -6.38
CA CYS A 38 31.13 10.72 -7.76
C CYS A 38 32.46 11.47 -8.03
N LEU A 39 33.07 12.02 -6.98
CA LEU A 39 34.30 12.81 -7.06
C LEU A 39 35.56 12.00 -6.77
N VAL A 40 35.45 10.76 -6.27
CA VAL A 40 36.59 9.96 -5.80
C VAL A 40 37.43 9.43 -6.96
N ASN A 41 36.82 8.65 -7.88
CA ASN A 41 37.47 8.12 -9.09
C ASN A 41 36.42 7.79 -10.16
N SER A 42 36.84 7.44 -11.38
CA SER A 42 35.92 7.17 -12.50
C SER A 42 35.02 5.96 -12.27
N ALA A 43 35.53 4.86 -11.71
CA ALA A 43 34.74 3.66 -11.45
C ALA A 43 33.62 3.91 -10.42
N LEU A 44 33.97 4.55 -9.29
CA LEU A 44 33.00 4.99 -8.28
C LEU A 44 32.05 6.04 -8.83
N ARG A 45 32.51 6.90 -9.74
CA ARG A 45 31.67 7.89 -10.40
C ARG A 45 30.55 7.26 -11.19
N ASP A 46 30.84 6.26 -12.01
CA ASP A 46 29.81 5.64 -12.85
C ASP A 46 28.78 4.89 -11.99
N VAL A 47 29.22 4.16 -10.96
CA VAL A 47 28.33 3.46 -10.01
C VAL A 47 27.49 4.45 -9.20
N ALA A 48 28.14 5.46 -8.60
CA ALA A 48 27.45 6.45 -7.78
C ALA A 48 26.52 7.34 -8.61
N ALA A 49 26.91 7.76 -9.81
CA ALA A 49 26.06 8.53 -10.72
C ALA A 49 24.87 7.70 -11.20
N SER A 50 25.08 6.43 -11.55
CA SER A 50 23.99 5.52 -11.89
C SER A 50 22.95 5.47 -10.78
N ARG A 51 23.39 5.31 -9.53
CA ARG A 51 22.49 5.29 -8.38
C ARG A 51 21.83 6.65 -8.10
N LEU A 52 22.60 7.74 -8.14
CA LEU A 52 22.16 9.11 -7.88
C LEU A 52 21.08 9.57 -8.86
N TYR A 53 21.19 9.18 -10.13
CA TYR A 53 20.26 9.55 -11.20
C TYR A 53 19.17 8.51 -11.45
N THR A 54 19.16 7.36 -10.74
CA THR A 54 18.12 6.34 -10.90
C THR A 54 16.73 6.87 -10.52
N ASP A 55 16.64 7.65 -9.46
CA ASP A 55 15.41 8.22 -8.90
C ASP A 55 15.56 9.74 -8.77
N VAL A 56 15.02 10.47 -9.74
CA VAL A 56 15.13 11.93 -9.83
C VAL A 56 13.85 12.56 -9.32
N CYS A 57 13.95 13.27 -8.18
CA CYS A 57 12.83 13.92 -7.54
C CYS A 57 13.04 15.44 -7.47
N LEU A 58 12.19 16.21 -8.15
CA LEU A 58 12.29 17.65 -8.32
C LEU A 58 11.10 18.37 -7.70
N MET A 59 11.34 19.05 -6.59
CA MET A 59 10.29 19.75 -5.80
C MET A 59 10.40 21.28 -5.85
N ARG A 60 11.48 21.82 -6.44
CA ARG A 60 11.76 23.27 -6.49
C ARG A 60 11.99 23.70 -7.94
N PRO A 61 11.31 24.74 -8.47
CA PRO A 61 11.45 25.15 -9.86
C PRO A 61 12.90 25.43 -10.29
N ALA A 62 13.67 26.17 -9.48
CA ALA A 62 15.07 26.47 -9.79
C ALA A 62 15.96 25.21 -9.86
N ALA A 63 15.70 24.22 -9.01
CA ALA A 63 16.39 22.94 -9.05
C ALA A 63 15.96 22.12 -10.26
N ALA A 64 14.67 22.14 -10.60
CA ALA A 64 14.14 21.47 -11.79
C ALA A 64 14.78 21.99 -13.07
N VAL A 65 14.86 23.30 -13.26
CA VAL A 65 15.53 23.90 -14.44
C VAL A 65 17.00 23.47 -14.54
N LYS A 66 17.75 23.51 -13.43
CA LYS A 66 19.16 23.09 -13.41
C LYS A 66 19.30 21.60 -13.73
N CYS A 67 18.46 20.75 -13.14
CA CYS A 67 18.47 19.32 -13.37
C CYS A 67 18.08 18.96 -14.81
N LEU A 68 16.96 19.48 -15.31
CA LEU A 68 16.51 19.26 -16.69
C LEU A 68 17.56 19.71 -17.70
N ARG A 69 18.21 20.87 -17.47
CA ARG A 69 19.33 21.33 -18.32
C ARG A 69 20.54 20.39 -18.28
N THR A 70 20.81 19.78 -17.13
CA THR A 70 21.87 18.79 -17.00
C THR A 70 21.49 17.53 -17.78
N LEU A 71 20.30 16.98 -17.56
CA LEU A 71 19.81 15.75 -18.23
C LEU A 71 19.65 15.94 -19.76
N SER A 72 19.28 17.14 -20.21
CA SER A 72 19.20 17.44 -21.64
C SER A 72 20.57 17.51 -22.32
N LYS A 73 21.62 17.92 -21.58
CA LYS A 73 22.99 18.09 -22.11
C LYS A 73 23.87 16.85 -21.92
N HIS A 74 23.51 15.97 -21.00
CA HIS A 74 24.28 14.80 -20.60
C HIS A 74 23.45 13.52 -20.72
N PRO A 75 23.21 13.01 -21.95
CA PRO A 75 22.47 11.76 -22.17
C PRO A 75 23.07 10.56 -21.43
N GLU A 76 24.38 10.56 -21.20
CA GLU A 76 25.10 9.54 -20.43
C GLU A 76 24.68 9.48 -18.96
N LEU A 77 24.18 10.57 -18.39
CA LEU A 77 23.59 10.61 -17.06
C LEU A 77 22.10 10.30 -17.10
N ALA A 78 21.39 10.89 -18.08
CA ALA A 78 19.94 10.75 -18.22
C ALA A 78 19.50 9.31 -18.51
N LYS A 79 20.33 8.50 -19.16
CA LYS A 79 20.06 7.06 -19.39
C LYS A 79 19.85 6.26 -18.10
N TYR A 80 20.36 6.74 -16.96
CA TYR A 80 20.18 6.04 -15.69
C TYR A 80 18.81 6.31 -15.05
N ALA A 81 18.09 7.34 -15.48
CA ALA A 81 16.79 7.68 -14.91
C ALA A 81 15.76 6.59 -15.17
N ARG A 82 15.24 6.00 -14.09
CA ARG A 82 14.16 5.00 -14.12
C ARG A 82 12.88 5.55 -13.52
N ILE A 83 13.00 6.44 -12.55
CA ILE A 83 11.89 7.15 -11.90
C ILE A 83 12.17 8.64 -12.02
N PHE A 84 11.21 9.38 -12.57
CA PHE A 84 11.28 10.83 -12.68
C PHE A 84 10.01 11.45 -12.10
N THR A 85 10.17 12.14 -10.98
CA THR A 85 9.09 12.82 -10.27
C THR A 85 9.37 14.32 -10.24
N MET A 86 8.41 15.12 -10.71
CA MET A 86 8.52 16.56 -10.73
C MET A 86 7.24 17.21 -10.22
N HIS A 87 7.29 17.81 -9.04
CA HIS A 87 6.17 18.52 -8.43
C HIS A 87 6.49 19.99 -8.31
N LEU A 88 5.84 20.81 -9.15
CA LEU A 88 6.05 22.26 -9.19
C LEU A 88 4.83 23.06 -8.71
N ALA A 89 3.73 22.37 -8.38
CA ALA A 89 2.51 22.99 -7.87
C ALA A 89 2.66 23.40 -6.39
N ALA A 90 2.73 24.69 -6.14
CA ALA A 90 2.51 25.32 -4.84
C ALA A 90 2.11 26.78 -5.05
N ASP A 91 0.81 27.05 -5.12
CA ASP A 91 0.10 28.33 -4.87
C ASP A 91 0.58 29.60 -5.61
N THR A 92 1.61 29.50 -6.45
CA THR A 92 2.34 30.61 -7.07
C THR A 92 2.97 30.24 -8.41
N SER A 93 2.64 29.07 -8.97
CA SER A 93 3.32 28.55 -10.15
C SER A 93 3.12 29.49 -11.35
N PRO A 94 4.19 30.08 -11.91
CA PRO A 94 4.09 30.69 -13.22
C PRO A 94 3.70 29.61 -14.22
N HIS A 95 2.75 29.91 -15.10
CA HIS A 95 2.35 29.05 -16.22
C HIS A 95 3.58 28.42 -16.88
N LEU A 96 3.46 27.14 -17.25
CA LEU A 96 4.48 26.38 -17.96
C LEU A 96 4.97 27.15 -19.19
N THR A 97 6.10 27.85 -19.03
CA THR A 97 6.66 28.61 -20.15
C THR A 97 7.13 27.67 -21.24
N ASP A 98 7.04 28.11 -22.48
CA ASP A 98 7.44 27.31 -23.64
C ASP A 98 8.94 26.93 -23.63
N ALA A 99 9.80 27.80 -23.07
CA ALA A 99 11.20 27.47 -22.83
C ALA A 99 11.37 26.32 -21.82
N PHE A 100 10.57 26.28 -20.75
CA PHE A 100 10.59 25.19 -19.78
C PHE A 100 10.04 23.90 -20.39
N GLY A 101 8.92 23.96 -21.11
CA GLY A 101 8.33 22.81 -21.78
C GLY A 101 9.28 22.14 -22.77
N ARG A 102 10.00 22.92 -23.60
CA ARG A 102 11.07 22.41 -24.46
C ARG A 102 12.19 21.74 -23.67
N LEU A 103 12.60 22.35 -22.56
CA LEU A 103 13.66 21.79 -21.72
C LEU A 103 13.25 20.44 -21.11
N LEU A 104 11.99 20.34 -20.65
CA LEU A 104 11.40 19.09 -20.16
C LEU A 104 11.41 18.02 -21.27
N ARG A 105 10.93 18.37 -22.47
CA ARG A 105 10.94 17.46 -23.63
C ARG A 105 12.34 16.93 -23.93
N CYS A 106 13.32 17.82 -24.07
CA CYS A 106 14.70 17.43 -24.36
C CYS A 106 15.30 16.50 -23.28
N ALA A 107 14.99 16.76 -22.00
CA ALA A 107 15.44 15.90 -20.93
C ALA A 107 14.78 14.50 -21.01
N LEU A 108 13.46 14.43 -21.19
CA LEU A 108 12.72 13.17 -21.27
C LEU A 108 13.16 12.30 -22.46
N CYS A 109 13.43 12.91 -23.63
CA CYS A 109 13.98 12.19 -24.78
C CYS A 109 15.33 11.51 -24.51
N ASN A 110 16.09 11.99 -23.52
CA ASN A 110 17.37 11.41 -23.11
C ASN A 110 17.24 10.35 -21.99
N MET A 111 16.02 9.99 -21.56
CA MET A 111 15.75 9.01 -20.51
C MET A 111 15.11 7.73 -21.08
N PRO A 112 15.80 6.96 -21.94
CA PRO A 112 15.22 5.79 -22.63
C PRO A 112 14.81 4.65 -21.69
N LEU A 113 15.34 4.61 -20.47
CA LEU A 113 15.05 3.58 -19.47
C LEU A 113 14.01 4.03 -18.43
N LEU A 114 13.31 5.14 -18.68
CA LEU A 114 12.31 5.67 -17.76
C LEU A 114 11.11 4.72 -17.68
N VAL A 115 10.85 4.23 -16.47
CA VAL A 115 9.79 3.26 -16.15
C VAL A 115 8.60 3.95 -15.48
N SER A 116 8.87 4.98 -14.67
CA SER A 116 7.86 5.72 -13.91
C SER A 116 8.01 7.22 -14.13
N LEU A 117 6.93 7.87 -14.53
CA LEU A 117 6.86 9.32 -14.74
C LEU A 117 5.74 9.92 -13.88
N GLU A 118 6.10 10.86 -13.00
CA GLU A 118 5.14 11.61 -12.19
C GLU A 118 5.34 13.11 -12.41
N LEU A 119 4.32 13.77 -12.96
CA LEU A 119 4.34 15.20 -13.26
C LEU A 119 3.18 15.89 -12.55
N ASN A 120 3.50 16.80 -11.64
CA ASN A 120 2.52 17.71 -11.06
C ASN A 120 2.84 19.14 -11.50
N LEU A 121 2.08 19.57 -12.51
CA LEU A 121 2.18 20.82 -13.26
C LEU A 121 0.95 21.72 -13.09
N GLY A 122 0.06 21.41 -12.14
CA GLY A 122 -1.10 22.24 -11.83
C GLY A 122 -2.12 22.32 -12.97
N GLU A 123 -2.45 23.52 -13.42
CA GLU A 123 -3.45 23.80 -14.46
C GLU A 123 -2.86 23.87 -15.87
N ASP A 124 -1.55 23.65 -16.02
CA ASP A 124 -0.91 23.71 -17.34
C ASP A 124 -1.20 22.47 -18.19
N ALA A 125 -1.18 22.65 -19.53
CA ALA A 125 -1.40 21.60 -20.52
C ALA A 125 -0.04 21.13 -21.14
N PRO A 126 0.53 20.00 -20.69
CA PRO A 126 1.89 19.62 -21.07
C PRO A 126 1.97 18.80 -22.36
N GLY A 127 0.85 18.46 -23.00
CA GLY A 127 0.79 17.43 -24.04
C GLY A 127 1.78 17.63 -25.17
N GLN A 128 1.89 18.86 -25.69
CA GLN A 128 2.84 19.20 -26.76
C GLN A 128 4.31 18.94 -26.42
N TYR A 129 4.67 19.02 -25.13
CA TYR A 129 6.03 18.83 -24.64
C TYR A 129 6.36 17.36 -24.33
N LEU A 130 5.35 16.50 -24.19
CA LEU A 130 5.55 15.06 -23.96
C LEU A 130 5.72 14.29 -25.29
N ARG A 131 5.20 14.83 -26.39
CA ARG A 131 5.25 14.20 -27.72
C ARG A 131 6.65 13.78 -28.16
N GLY A 132 6.72 12.58 -28.72
CA GLY A 132 7.95 12.01 -29.26
C GLY A 132 8.98 11.64 -28.19
N SER A 133 8.61 11.66 -26.91
CA SER A 133 9.42 11.04 -25.86
C SER A 133 9.30 9.51 -26.00
N PRO A 134 10.37 8.79 -26.37
CA PRO A 134 10.34 7.35 -26.52
C PRO A 134 10.44 6.72 -25.12
N VAL A 135 9.38 6.06 -24.66
CA VAL A 135 9.41 5.57 -23.29
C VAL A 135 8.57 4.32 -23.08
N GLY A 136 9.21 3.29 -22.53
CA GLY A 136 8.52 2.14 -21.94
C GLY A 136 7.94 2.48 -20.56
N ILE A 137 7.28 3.64 -20.43
CA ILE A 137 6.65 4.02 -19.16
C ILE A 137 5.58 2.98 -18.83
N THR A 138 5.70 2.40 -17.65
CA THR A 138 4.73 1.45 -17.10
C THR A 138 3.83 2.10 -16.06
N HIS A 139 4.34 3.16 -15.40
CA HIS A 139 3.66 3.89 -14.35
C HIS A 139 3.63 5.38 -14.70
N LEU A 140 2.44 5.92 -14.89
CA LEU A 140 2.25 7.32 -15.21
C LEU A 140 1.34 7.98 -14.18
N ALA A 141 1.77 9.10 -13.63
CA ALA A 141 0.98 9.94 -12.75
C ALA A 141 1.03 11.41 -13.20
N LEU A 142 -0.12 12.01 -13.42
CA LEU A 142 -0.26 13.36 -13.95
C LEU A 142 -1.22 14.20 -13.10
N VAL A 143 -0.79 15.42 -12.76
CA VAL A 143 -1.62 16.51 -12.26
C VAL A 143 -1.41 17.69 -13.22
N CYS A 144 -2.26 17.77 -14.24
CA CYS A 144 -2.18 18.74 -15.32
C CYS A 144 -3.54 18.90 -16.00
N GLN A 145 -3.71 19.92 -16.86
CA GLN A 145 -4.89 20.00 -17.72
C GLN A 145 -4.84 18.93 -18.82
N TRP A 146 -6.00 18.37 -19.16
CA TRP A 146 -6.14 17.46 -20.31
C TRP A 146 -6.24 18.26 -21.62
N ASP A 147 -5.38 17.97 -22.60
CA ASP A 147 -5.41 18.55 -23.94
C ASP A 147 -5.37 17.46 -25.04
N ALA A 148 -5.51 17.88 -26.31
CA ALA A 148 -5.48 16.96 -27.45
C ALA A 148 -4.10 16.32 -27.67
N ASP A 149 -3.03 17.04 -27.33
CA ASP A 149 -1.67 16.57 -27.52
C ASP A 149 -1.32 15.47 -26.50
N LEU A 150 -1.86 15.54 -25.29
CA LEU A 150 -1.76 14.52 -24.26
C LEU A 150 -2.48 13.25 -24.68
N SER A 151 -3.68 13.36 -25.27
CA SER A 151 -4.38 12.19 -25.84
C SER A 151 -3.52 11.48 -26.90
N ILE A 152 -2.89 12.25 -27.79
CA ILE A 152 -2.02 11.69 -28.83
C ILE A 152 -0.79 11.04 -28.21
N TRP A 153 -0.13 11.71 -27.27
CA TRP A 153 1.02 11.14 -26.57
C TRP A 153 0.68 9.86 -25.80
N LEU A 154 -0.46 9.81 -25.09
CA LEU A 154 -0.94 8.60 -24.41
C LEU A 154 -1.19 7.44 -25.40
N GLY A 155 -1.59 7.74 -26.64
CA GLY A 155 -1.69 6.77 -27.73
C GLY A 155 -0.36 6.12 -28.10
N GLU A 156 0.76 6.82 -27.91
CA GLU A 156 2.12 6.32 -28.16
C GLU A 156 2.62 5.41 -27.02
N GLN A 157 2.04 5.49 -25.82
CA GLN A 157 2.54 4.82 -24.61
C GLN A 157 1.89 3.44 -24.38
N LEU A 158 2.25 2.45 -25.20
CA LEU A 158 1.63 1.12 -25.14
C LEU A 158 1.95 0.31 -23.87
N ALA A 159 3.05 0.64 -23.19
CA ALA A 159 3.54 -0.09 -22.02
C ALA A 159 2.90 0.34 -20.69
N ILE A 160 2.01 1.33 -20.68
CA ILE A 160 1.40 1.82 -19.45
C ILE A 160 0.46 0.78 -18.87
N HIS A 161 0.78 0.32 -17.66
CA HIS A 161 -0.06 -0.59 -16.88
C HIS A 161 -0.85 0.17 -15.81
N ARG A 162 -0.27 1.26 -15.30
CA ARG A 162 -0.87 2.10 -14.28
C ARG A 162 -0.92 3.55 -14.73
N PHE A 163 -2.11 4.12 -14.70
CA PHE A 163 -2.33 5.52 -15.00
C PHE A 163 -3.04 6.24 -13.85
N MET A 164 -2.47 7.34 -13.39
CA MET A 164 -3.03 8.20 -12.36
C MET A 164 -3.21 9.61 -12.94
N PHE A 165 -4.42 10.15 -12.89
CA PHE A 165 -4.77 11.46 -13.41
C PHE A 165 -5.61 12.22 -12.38
N TYR A 166 -5.06 13.33 -11.88
CA TYR A 166 -5.69 14.20 -10.88
C TYR A 166 -6.12 15.55 -11.46
N GLY A 167 -5.94 15.76 -12.76
CA GLY A 167 -6.30 17.01 -13.42
C GLY A 167 -7.80 17.25 -13.50
N GLU A 168 -8.17 18.51 -13.69
CA GLU A 168 -9.52 18.86 -14.14
C GLU A 168 -9.63 18.69 -15.65
N SER A 169 -10.73 18.08 -16.10
CA SER A 169 -11.06 18.01 -17.52
C SER A 169 -12.16 19.00 -17.82
N VAL A 170 -11.80 20.12 -18.46
CA VAL A 170 -12.77 21.11 -18.95
C VAL A 170 -13.52 20.57 -20.17
N LEU A 171 -12.86 19.70 -20.94
CA LEU A 171 -13.39 19.12 -22.17
C LEU A 171 -13.74 17.63 -21.98
N PRO A 172 -14.61 17.06 -22.83
CA PRO A 172 -14.78 15.63 -22.91
C PRO A 172 -13.45 14.96 -23.23
N ILE A 173 -13.04 14.01 -22.38
CA ILE A 173 -11.84 13.21 -22.64
C ILE A 173 -12.13 12.27 -23.79
N SER A 174 -11.37 12.45 -24.88
CA SER A 174 -11.38 11.56 -26.03
C SER A 174 -10.00 10.91 -26.15
N LEU A 175 -9.97 9.58 -26.01
CA LEU A 175 -8.78 8.77 -26.22
C LEU A 175 -9.17 7.56 -27.06
N ASP A 176 -8.41 7.28 -28.11
CA ASP A 176 -8.65 6.14 -29.00
C ASP A 176 -8.71 4.83 -28.20
N PRO A 177 -9.70 3.94 -28.41
CA PRO A 177 -9.81 2.67 -27.70
C PRO A 177 -8.56 1.77 -27.78
N SER A 178 -7.73 1.93 -28.80
CA SER A 178 -6.46 1.19 -28.97
C SER A 178 -5.30 1.75 -28.13
N ALA A 179 -5.41 2.98 -27.62
CA ALA A 179 -4.42 3.57 -26.73
C ALA A 179 -4.43 2.87 -25.38
N LEU A 180 -3.26 2.78 -24.72
CA LEU A 180 -3.08 2.14 -23.41
C LEU A 180 -3.62 0.68 -23.36
N PRO A 181 -3.24 -0.20 -24.31
CA PRO A 181 -3.80 -1.55 -24.43
C PRO A 181 -3.50 -2.45 -23.22
N ASN A 182 -2.48 -2.10 -22.41
CA ASN A 182 -2.06 -2.85 -21.22
C ASN A 182 -2.53 -2.22 -19.91
N LEU A 183 -3.46 -1.25 -19.94
CA LEU A 183 -3.92 -0.55 -18.74
C LEU A 183 -4.66 -1.49 -17.79
N GLN A 184 -4.05 -1.78 -16.64
CA GLN A 184 -4.57 -2.66 -15.58
C GLN A 184 -5.12 -1.88 -14.39
N SER A 185 -4.59 -0.69 -14.12
CA SER A 185 -4.96 0.11 -12.96
C SER A 185 -5.12 1.58 -13.33
N ILE A 186 -6.27 2.16 -13.00
CA ILE A 186 -6.58 3.57 -13.26
C ILE A 186 -6.95 4.29 -11.96
N TYR A 187 -6.36 5.46 -11.75
CA TYR A 187 -6.67 6.36 -10.65
C TYR A 187 -7.12 7.70 -11.22
N ALA A 188 -8.40 8.04 -11.12
CA ALA A 188 -8.92 9.31 -11.62
C ALA A 188 -10.35 9.60 -11.11
N THR A 189 -10.96 10.68 -11.61
CA THR A 189 -12.39 10.95 -11.39
C THR A 189 -13.27 9.93 -12.11
N ALA A 190 -14.51 9.78 -11.66
CA ALA A 190 -15.48 8.89 -12.30
C ALA A 190 -15.66 9.19 -13.81
N ALA A 191 -15.64 10.47 -14.19
CA ALA A 191 -15.74 10.89 -15.60
C ALA A 191 -14.55 10.41 -16.43
N VAL A 192 -13.31 10.60 -15.95
CA VAL A 192 -12.09 10.15 -16.64
C VAL A 192 -12.09 8.62 -16.78
N ILE A 193 -12.43 7.91 -15.71
CA ILE A 193 -12.52 6.45 -15.71
C ILE A 193 -13.56 5.98 -16.74
N SER A 194 -14.71 6.65 -16.82
CA SER A 194 -15.76 6.30 -17.79
C SER A 194 -15.29 6.36 -19.24
N SER A 195 -14.43 7.33 -19.56
CA SER A 195 -13.85 7.49 -20.91
C SER A 195 -12.71 6.52 -21.19
N LEU A 196 -11.90 6.17 -20.18
CA LEU A 196 -10.66 5.42 -20.37
C LEU A 196 -10.79 3.90 -20.12
N VAL A 197 -11.79 3.40 -19.40
CA VAL A 197 -11.88 1.95 -19.14
C VAL A 197 -12.37 1.11 -20.33
N PRO A 198 -13.36 1.53 -21.14
CA PRO A 198 -13.90 0.68 -22.19
C PRO A 198 -12.83 0.15 -23.17
N GLY A 199 -12.85 -1.16 -23.43
CA GLY A 199 -11.93 -1.82 -24.36
C GLY A 199 -10.54 -2.15 -23.79
N ARG A 200 -10.25 -1.77 -22.54
CA ARG A 200 -8.93 -1.95 -21.90
C ARG A 200 -8.98 -2.96 -20.75
N PRO A 201 -7.89 -3.68 -20.44
CA PRO A 201 -7.88 -4.79 -19.47
C PRO A 201 -7.76 -4.31 -18.01
N VAL A 202 -8.61 -3.36 -17.62
CA VAL A 202 -8.59 -2.74 -16.30
C VAL A 202 -9.12 -3.71 -15.24
N GLU A 203 -8.31 -3.95 -14.21
CA GLU A 203 -8.66 -4.81 -13.08
C GLU A 203 -8.96 -3.99 -11.82
N ARG A 204 -8.32 -2.82 -11.67
CA ARG A 204 -8.39 -1.99 -10.46
C ARG A 204 -8.72 -0.55 -10.81
N VAL A 205 -9.72 -0.02 -10.12
CA VAL A 205 -10.20 1.34 -10.31
C VAL A 205 -10.09 2.10 -9.00
N PHE A 206 -9.43 3.26 -9.03
CA PHE A 206 -9.34 4.18 -7.90
C PHE A 206 -10.06 5.48 -8.26
N VAL A 207 -11.22 5.67 -7.65
CA VAL A 207 -12.10 6.81 -7.88
C VAL A 207 -11.73 7.92 -6.91
N THR A 208 -11.36 9.07 -7.44
CA THR A 208 -11.20 10.29 -6.65
C THR A 208 -12.49 11.07 -6.52
N ALA A 209 -12.88 11.36 -5.29
CA ALA A 209 -14.01 12.22 -4.96
C ALA A 209 -13.52 13.45 -4.18
N TYR A 210 -12.80 14.35 -4.85
CA TYR A 210 -12.30 15.61 -4.27
C TYR A 210 -13.24 16.80 -4.46
N ALA A 211 -14.10 16.77 -5.47
CA ALA A 211 -15.08 17.83 -5.73
C ALA A 211 -16.48 17.25 -5.96
N GLN A 212 -17.48 17.79 -5.26
CA GLN A 212 -18.88 17.35 -5.36
C GLN A 212 -19.43 17.47 -6.79
N ARG A 213 -18.93 18.44 -7.57
CA ARG A 213 -19.36 18.64 -8.97
C ARG A 213 -19.03 17.46 -9.89
N VAL A 214 -17.94 16.75 -9.62
CA VAL A 214 -17.49 15.62 -10.47
C VAL A 214 -17.84 14.26 -9.88
N PHE A 215 -18.30 14.22 -8.63
CA PHE A 215 -18.69 13.00 -7.92
C PHE A 215 -20.19 13.01 -7.67
N THR A 216 -20.96 12.61 -8.68
CA THR A 216 -22.42 12.59 -8.69
C THR A 216 -22.94 11.18 -8.96
N GLU A 217 -24.23 10.94 -8.69
CA GLU A 217 -24.85 9.63 -8.91
C GLU A 217 -24.75 9.21 -10.39
N SER A 218 -25.01 10.13 -11.32
CA SER A 218 -24.94 9.86 -12.76
C SER A 218 -23.52 9.57 -13.24
N THR A 219 -22.51 10.28 -12.73
CA THR A 219 -21.11 10.07 -13.13
C THR A 219 -20.55 8.76 -12.60
N VAL A 220 -20.86 8.38 -11.35
CA VAL A 220 -20.47 7.09 -10.77
C VAL A 220 -21.23 5.94 -11.41
N GLU A 221 -22.51 6.12 -11.75
CA GLU A 221 -23.27 5.12 -12.49
C GLU A 221 -22.70 4.90 -13.90
N HIS A 222 -22.41 5.97 -14.63
CA HIS A 222 -21.79 5.89 -15.95
C HIS A 222 -20.42 5.20 -15.88
N MET A 223 -19.60 5.56 -14.90
CA MET A 223 -18.32 4.90 -14.61
C MET A 223 -18.50 3.40 -14.37
N ALA A 224 -19.41 3.01 -13.48
CA ALA A 224 -19.61 1.61 -13.14
C ALA A 224 -20.12 0.79 -14.34
N ARG A 225 -20.92 1.40 -15.23
CA ARG A 225 -21.30 0.79 -16.53
C ARG A 225 -20.11 0.67 -17.47
N SER A 226 -19.29 1.71 -17.64
CA SER A 226 -18.09 1.68 -18.47
C SER A 226 -17.08 0.62 -17.99
N CYS A 227 -16.97 0.42 -16.69
CA CYS A 227 -16.16 -0.65 -16.10
C CYS A 227 -16.61 -2.06 -16.50
N LYS A 228 -17.90 -2.30 -16.80
CA LYS A 228 -18.36 -3.58 -17.38
C LYS A 228 -17.81 -3.82 -18.78
N SER A 229 -17.50 -2.76 -19.51
CA SER A 229 -16.95 -2.82 -20.87
C SER A 229 -15.42 -2.93 -20.89
N SER A 230 -14.79 -3.11 -19.72
CA SER A 230 -13.39 -3.50 -19.63
C SER A 230 -13.20 -4.90 -20.23
N THR A 231 -12.08 -5.13 -20.89
CA THR A 231 -11.69 -6.47 -21.35
C THR A 231 -11.13 -7.33 -20.23
N GLY A 232 -10.76 -6.71 -19.10
CA GLY A 232 -10.33 -7.36 -17.87
C GLY A 232 -11.46 -7.37 -16.83
N PRO A 233 -11.44 -8.30 -15.87
CA PRO A 233 -12.42 -8.31 -14.80
C PRO A 233 -12.09 -7.23 -13.77
N VAL A 234 -12.82 -6.11 -13.79
CA VAL A 234 -12.74 -5.10 -12.71
C VAL A 234 -13.10 -5.76 -11.38
N SER A 235 -12.07 -6.06 -10.59
CA SER A 235 -12.14 -6.88 -9.38
C SER A 235 -11.99 -6.05 -8.11
N ALA A 236 -11.41 -4.85 -8.21
CA ALA A 236 -11.21 -3.94 -7.09
C ALA A 236 -11.63 -2.49 -7.43
N VAL A 237 -12.43 -1.89 -6.54
CA VAL A 237 -12.80 -0.46 -6.61
C VAL A 237 -12.42 0.21 -5.30
N HIS A 238 -11.61 1.27 -5.40
CA HIS A 238 -11.16 2.10 -4.29
C HIS A 238 -11.73 3.50 -4.45
N VAL A 239 -12.47 3.99 -3.47
CA VAL A 239 -13.05 5.34 -3.46
C VAL A 239 -12.30 6.18 -2.45
N MET A 240 -11.63 7.24 -2.92
CA MET A 240 -10.95 8.21 -2.09
C MET A 240 -11.80 9.47 -1.96
N HIS A 241 -12.57 9.54 -0.88
CA HIS A 241 -13.46 10.65 -0.57
C HIS A 241 -12.76 11.65 0.34
N ARG A 242 -12.36 12.78 -0.26
CA ARG A 242 -11.59 13.84 0.40
C ARG A 242 -12.19 15.19 0.03
N MET A 243 -13.33 15.51 0.64
CA MET A 243 -13.98 16.80 0.43
C MET A 243 -13.30 17.85 1.32
N HIS A 244 -12.68 18.85 0.69
CA HIS A 244 -12.06 20.00 1.37
C HIS A 244 -13.07 21.07 1.79
N HIS A 245 -14.23 21.08 1.16
CA HIS A 245 -15.33 22.02 1.41
C HIS A 245 -16.56 21.24 1.88
N ALA A 246 -17.25 21.77 2.89
CA ALA A 246 -18.45 21.24 3.58
C ALA A 246 -18.76 19.73 3.32
N PRO A 247 -18.59 18.84 4.32
CA PRO A 247 -18.80 17.41 4.10
C PRO A 247 -20.21 17.15 3.58
N SER A 248 -20.31 16.44 2.46
CA SER A 248 -21.60 15.93 1.97
C SER A 248 -22.20 14.99 3.02
N PRO A 249 -23.52 15.02 3.25
CA PRO A 249 -24.17 14.04 4.12
C PRO A 249 -23.82 12.62 3.67
N PRO A 250 -23.52 11.68 4.59
CA PRO A 250 -23.16 10.33 4.19
C PRO A 250 -24.24 9.61 3.36
N GLU A 251 -25.51 9.96 3.54
CA GLU A 251 -26.65 9.49 2.75
C GLU A 251 -26.48 9.81 1.26
N GLU A 252 -26.03 11.02 0.94
CA GLU A 252 -25.77 11.43 -0.43
C GLU A 252 -24.63 10.60 -1.04
N THR A 253 -23.56 10.39 -0.29
CA THR A 253 -22.41 9.60 -0.75
C THR A 253 -22.78 8.14 -0.96
N PHE A 254 -23.53 7.51 -0.06
CA PHE A 254 -23.97 6.12 -0.24
C PHE A 254 -25.00 5.97 -1.37
N ARG A 255 -25.87 6.95 -1.57
CA ARG A 255 -26.75 7.01 -2.74
C ARG A 255 -25.94 7.03 -4.04
N ILE A 256 -24.92 7.89 -4.13
CA ILE A 256 -24.02 7.96 -5.28
C ILE A 256 -23.30 6.61 -5.51
N LEU A 257 -22.78 6.01 -4.43
CA LEU A 257 -22.02 4.75 -4.50
C LEU A 257 -22.90 3.54 -4.81
N SER A 258 -24.21 3.58 -4.56
CA SER A 258 -25.14 2.46 -4.78
C SER A 258 -25.15 1.92 -6.22
N ALA A 259 -24.70 2.72 -7.19
CA ALA A 259 -24.54 2.29 -8.57
C ALA A 259 -23.42 1.24 -8.76
N ILE A 260 -22.41 1.23 -7.89
CA ILE A 260 -21.25 0.31 -7.96
C ILE A 260 -21.70 -1.15 -7.82
N PRO A 261 -22.35 -1.61 -6.72
CA PRO A 261 -22.78 -3.01 -6.62
C PRO A 261 -23.78 -3.41 -7.71
N ARG A 262 -24.62 -2.48 -8.18
CA ARG A 262 -25.58 -2.70 -9.27
C ARG A 262 -24.90 -3.06 -10.60
N HIS A 263 -23.79 -2.38 -10.91
CA HIS A 263 -23.08 -2.56 -12.17
C HIS A 263 -21.80 -3.40 -12.05
N LEU A 264 -21.27 -3.63 -10.85
CA LEU A 264 -20.08 -4.44 -10.63
C LEU A 264 -20.36 -5.50 -9.55
N PRO A 265 -21.36 -6.39 -9.73
CA PRO A 265 -21.72 -7.38 -8.72
C PRO A 265 -20.64 -8.44 -8.48
N GLY A 266 -19.71 -8.58 -9.43
CA GLY A 266 -18.57 -9.49 -9.37
C GLY A 266 -17.34 -8.95 -8.64
N LEU A 267 -17.43 -7.74 -8.07
CA LEU A 267 -16.33 -7.10 -7.36
C LEU A 267 -15.86 -7.96 -6.18
N THR A 268 -14.55 -8.17 -6.07
CA THR A 268 -13.93 -8.92 -4.97
C THR A 268 -13.42 -8.03 -3.86
N LYS A 269 -13.11 -6.77 -4.17
CA LYS A 269 -12.61 -5.79 -3.21
C LYS A 269 -13.28 -4.44 -3.37
N PHE A 270 -13.79 -3.92 -2.27
CA PHE A 270 -14.27 -2.54 -2.18
C PHE A 270 -13.53 -1.84 -1.05
N SER A 271 -12.98 -0.67 -1.35
CA SER A 271 -12.29 0.15 -0.37
C SER A 271 -12.86 1.56 -0.44
N MET A 272 -13.18 2.15 0.70
CA MET A 272 -13.59 3.55 0.80
C MET A 272 -12.75 4.25 1.86
N GLN A 273 -12.14 5.38 1.49
CA GLN A 273 -11.47 6.28 2.42
C GLN A 273 -12.36 7.50 2.62
N ALA A 274 -13.03 7.57 3.77
CA ALA A 274 -13.99 8.59 4.12
C ALA A 274 -13.40 9.53 5.19
N TYR A 275 -12.51 10.43 4.78
CA TYR A 275 -11.78 11.29 5.72
C TYR A 275 -12.66 12.31 6.45
N SER A 276 -13.85 12.57 5.91
CA SER A 276 -14.81 13.57 6.37
C SER A 276 -15.92 13.02 7.24
N TYR A 277 -15.99 11.70 7.47
CA TYR A 277 -17.06 11.06 8.23
C TYR A 277 -16.58 10.53 9.57
N SER A 278 -17.39 10.75 10.60
CA SER A 278 -17.39 9.97 11.82
C SER A 278 -18.08 8.65 11.58
N PHE A 279 -17.54 7.59 12.16
CA PHE A 279 -18.21 6.30 12.14
C PHE A 279 -19.33 6.35 13.20
N ASP A 280 -20.59 6.52 12.80
CA ASP A 280 -21.78 6.52 13.67
C ASP A 280 -22.79 5.42 13.26
N GLU A 281 -23.85 5.26 14.05
CA GLU A 281 -24.86 4.20 13.83
C GLU A 281 -25.65 4.37 12.51
N PRO A 282 -26.13 5.58 12.12
CA PRO A 282 -26.73 5.78 10.81
C PRO A 282 -25.81 5.40 9.64
N LEU A 283 -24.52 5.76 9.73
CA LEU A 283 -23.53 5.37 8.73
C LEU A 283 -23.36 3.86 8.63
N CYS A 284 -23.38 3.16 9.77
CA CYS A 284 -23.29 1.70 9.82
C CYS A 284 -24.48 1.05 9.11
N GLU A 285 -25.71 1.51 9.35
CA GLU A 285 -26.90 0.98 8.68
C GLU A 285 -26.85 1.19 7.16
N MET A 286 -26.44 2.39 6.71
CA MET A 286 -26.25 2.65 5.28
C MET A 286 -25.18 1.74 4.67
N PHE A 287 -24.09 1.50 5.41
CA PHE A 287 -23.03 0.62 4.98
C PHE A 287 -23.48 -0.84 4.91
N LEU A 288 -24.27 -1.30 5.89
CA LEU A 288 -24.89 -2.62 5.90
C LEU A 288 -25.80 -2.81 4.67
N GLN A 289 -26.63 -1.81 4.35
CA GLN A 289 -27.45 -1.84 3.14
C GLN A 289 -26.60 -1.87 1.87
N PHE A 290 -25.56 -1.04 1.80
CA PHE A 290 -24.68 -0.96 0.64
C PHE A 290 -24.01 -2.31 0.31
N VAL A 291 -23.53 -3.05 1.31
CA VAL A 291 -22.81 -4.32 1.06
C VAL A 291 -23.71 -5.44 0.56
N THR A 292 -25.03 -5.39 0.83
CA THR A 292 -25.99 -6.42 0.33
C THR A 292 -26.04 -6.50 -1.19
N GLY A 293 -25.64 -5.44 -1.89
CA GLY A 293 -25.62 -5.41 -3.35
C GLY A 293 -24.49 -6.25 -3.97
N PHE A 294 -23.47 -6.65 -3.21
CA PHE A 294 -22.35 -7.42 -3.73
C PHE A 294 -22.55 -8.92 -3.55
N ARG A 295 -22.22 -9.69 -4.61
CA ARG A 295 -22.34 -11.16 -4.60
C ARG A 295 -21.02 -11.88 -4.35
N ARG A 296 -19.89 -11.23 -4.63
CA ARG A 296 -18.55 -11.82 -4.61
C ARG A 296 -17.53 -11.02 -3.81
N LEU A 297 -17.99 -10.06 -3.01
CA LEU A 297 -17.10 -9.19 -2.24
C LEU A 297 -16.42 -10.01 -1.15
N LEU A 298 -15.09 -10.08 -1.21
CA LEU A 298 -14.23 -10.79 -0.27
C LEU A 298 -13.57 -9.83 0.71
N TYR A 299 -13.16 -8.65 0.23
CA TYR A 299 -12.37 -7.69 1.00
C TYR A 299 -13.08 -6.34 1.05
N LEU A 300 -13.25 -5.84 2.26
CA LEU A 300 -13.93 -4.58 2.52
C LEU A 300 -13.06 -3.66 3.37
N ASP A 301 -12.61 -2.55 2.81
CA ASP A 301 -11.92 -1.50 3.55
C ASP A 301 -12.85 -0.28 3.70
N PHE A 302 -13.05 0.19 4.92
CA PHE A 302 -13.77 1.42 5.20
C PHE A 302 -12.96 2.26 6.19
N LEU A 303 -12.13 3.15 5.66
CA LEU A 303 -11.14 3.90 6.44
C LEU A 303 -11.67 5.30 6.72
N THR A 304 -11.97 5.60 7.98
CA THR A 304 -12.34 6.95 8.44
C THR A 304 -11.18 7.65 9.16
N LYS A 305 -11.17 8.98 9.17
CA LYS A 305 -10.19 9.77 9.94
C LYS A 305 -10.55 9.80 11.42
N ASP A 306 -11.85 9.88 11.70
CA ASP A 306 -12.36 10.11 13.04
C ASP A 306 -12.56 8.78 13.79
N ARG A 307 -11.79 8.62 14.87
CA ARG A 307 -11.83 7.47 15.77
C ARG A 307 -12.85 7.62 16.89
N THR A 308 -13.53 8.76 16.98
CA THR A 308 -14.28 9.16 18.19
C THR A 308 -15.76 8.78 18.16
N GLY A 309 -16.34 8.53 16.98
CA GLY A 309 -17.79 8.32 16.84
C GLY A 309 -18.31 6.98 17.34
N LEU A 310 -17.64 5.88 16.98
CA LEU A 310 -18.09 4.54 17.37
C LEU A 310 -17.20 3.99 18.47
N SER A 311 -17.84 3.62 19.58
CA SER A 311 -17.19 2.83 20.60
C SER A 311 -16.60 1.59 19.93
N THR A 312 -15.29 1.39 20.11
CA THR A 312 -14.58 0.20 19.62
C THR A 312 -15.25 -1.11 20.03
N SER A 313 -16.11 -1.10 21.06
CA SER A 313 -16.95 -2.23 21.48
C SER A 313 -17.97 -2.69 20.44
N ASN A 314 -18.41 -1.82 19.53
CA ASN A 314 -19.49 -2.11 18.58
C ASN A 314 -18.95 -2.67 17.25
N LEU A 315 -17.66 -2.48 16.95
CA LEU A 315 -17.03 -2.95 15.72
C LEU A 315 -17.12 -4.48 15.50
N PRO A 316 -16.98 -5.34 16.53
CA PRO A 316 -17.18 -6.79 16.35
C PRO A 316 -18.61 -7.15 15.95
N GLN A 317 -19.62 -6.47 16.53
CA GLN A 317 -21.02 -6.69 16.15
C GLN A 317 -21.27 -6.26 14.71
N LEU A 318 -20.73 -5.10 14.31
CA LEU A 318 -20.83 -4.63 12.94
C LEU A 318 -20.15 -5.58 11.94
N ALA A 319 -18.97 -6.10 12.27
CA ALA A 319 -18.28 -7.08 11.42
C ALA A 319 -19.13 -8.34 11.20
N ARG A 320 -19.80 -8.84 12.25
CA ARG A 320 -20.76 -9.96 12.14
C ARG A 320 -21.93 -9.59 11.24
N SER A 321 -22.58 -8.46 11.49
CA SER A 321 -23.71 -7.98 10.66
C SER A 321 -23.32 -7.83 9.18
N LEU A 322 -22.11 -7.33 8.89
CA LEU A 322 -21.58 -7.25 7.52
C LEU A 322 -21.39 -8.64 6.91
N GLY A 323 -20.84 -9.58 7.66
CA GLY A 323 -20.69 -10.98 7.23
C GLY A 323 -22.02 -11.68 6.95
N GLU A 324 -23.03 -11.45 7.78
CA GLU A 324 -24.39 -11.99 7.58
C GLU A 324 -25.04 -11.42 6.30
N ARG A 325 -24.86 -10.12 6.05
CA ARG A 325 -25.40 -9.42 4.87
C ARG A 325 -24.63 -9.71 3.59
N CYS A 326 -23.35 -10.04 3.69
CA CYS A 326 -22.49 -10.39 2.57
C CYS A 326 -21.63 -11.63 2.91
N PRO A 327 -22.19 -12.85 2.78
CA PRO A 327 -21.53 -14.10 3.19
C PRO A 327 -20.22 -14.43 2.46
N SER A 328 -19.96 -13.77 1.33
CA SER A 328 -18.70 -13.89 0.61
C SER A 328 -17.54 -13.18 1.31
N LEU A 329 -17.81 -12.26 2.24
CA LEU A 329 -16.77 -11.49 2.91
C LEU A 329 -15.80 -12.41 3.67
N ARG A 330 -14.52 -12.06 3.59
CA ARG A 330 -13.40 -12.73 4.26
C ARG A 330 -12.58 -11.79 5.11
N SER A 331 -12.58 -10.50 4.79
CA SER A 331 -11.84 -9.48 5.53
C SER A 331 -12.61 -8.16 5.58
N ILE A 332 -12.57 -7.51 6.73
CA ILE A 332 -13.12 -6.18 6.96
C ILE A 332 -12.08 -5.31 7.67
N ARG A 333 -11.77 -4.14 7.14
CA ARG A 333 -10.83 -3.18 7.73
C ARG A 333 -11.52 -1.83 7.95
N PHE A 334 -11.75 -1.47 9.21
CA PHE A 334 -12.29 -0.15 9.57
C PHE A 334 -11.19 0.91 9.77
N SER A 335 -9.97 0.47 10.07
CA SER A 335 -8.80 1.34 10.17
C SER A 335 -7.51 0.50 10.08
N PRO A 336 -6.32 1.13 9.97
CA PRO A 336 -5.06 0.39 10.07
C PRO A 336 -4.89 -0.40 11.38
N ALA A 337 -5.64 -0.04 12.43
CA ALA A 337 -5.62 -0.72 13.72
C ALA A 337 -6.74 -1.75 13.89
N TRP A 338 -7.83 -1.63 13.13
CA TRP A 338 -9.03 -2.46 13.27
C TRP A 338 -9.28 -3.25 12.00
N PHE A 339 -8.80 -4.48 12.05
CA PHE A 339 -8.89 -5.45 10.97
C PHE A 339 -9.52 -6.73 11.52
N TYR A 340 -10.51 -7.24 10.81
CA TYR A 340 -11.28 -8.43 11.14
C TYR A 340 -11.13 -9.44 9.99
N ALA A 341 -10.76 -10.67 10.32
CA ALA A 341 -10.73 -11.80 9.41
C ALA A 341 -11.87 -12.77 9.73
N HIS A 342 -12.49 -13.32 8.69
CA HIS A 342 -13.46 -14.40 8.83
C HIS A 342 -12.74 -15.71 9.17
N TYR A 343 -13.10 -16.31 10.31
CA TYR A 343 -12.47 -17.53 10.81
C TYR A 343 -13.35 -18.77 10.62
N SER A 344 -14.64 -18.68 10.92
CA SER A 344 -15.64 -19.76 10.80
C SER A 344 -17.05 -19.18 10.52
N ASP A 345 -18.06 -20.02 10.31
CA ASP A 345 -19.41 -19.68 9.79
C ASP A 345 -20.14 -18.49 10.47
N SER A 346 -19.67 -18.03 11.63
CA SER A 346 -20.15 -16.79 12.28
C SER A 346 -19.08 -16.04 13.08
N GLU A 347 -17.83 -16.50 13.05
CA GLU A 347 -16.77 -15.96 13.90
C GLU A 347 -15.85 -15.04 13.10
N TRP A 348 -15.81 -13.78 13.54
CA TRP A 348 -14.89 -12.77 13.07
C TRP A 348 -13.82 -12.53 14.12
N VAL A 349 -12.57 -12.61 13.72
CA VAL A 349 -11.41 -12.48 14.60
C VAL A 349 -10.66 -11.19 14.27
N SER A 350 -10.40 -10.39 15.28
CA SER A 350 -9.60 -9.18 15.17
C SER A 350 -8.14 -9.39 15.54
N VAL A 351 -7.29 -8.42 15.16
CA VAL A 351 -5.91 -8.37 15.64
C VAL A 351 -5.86 -8.24 17.17
N GLN A 352 -6.85 -7.58 17.77
CA GLN A 352 -6.97 -7.42 19.22
C GLN A 352 -7.28 -8.75 19.91
N ASP A 353 -8.10 -9.61 19.32
CA ASP A 353 -8.40 -10.94 19.86
C ASP A 353 -7.14 -11.81 19.89
N ILE A 354 -6.35 -11.77 18.81
CA ILE A 354 -5.04 -12.43 18.76
C ILE A 354 -4.13 -11.86 19.86
N GLN A 355 -4.03 -10.54 20.00
CA GLN A 355 -3.25 -9.91 21.07
C GLN A 355 -3.74 -10.29 22.48
N GLY A 356 -5.05 -10.48 22.65
CA GLY A 356 -5.67 -10.97 23.88
C GLY A 356 -5.18 -12.38 24.22
N LEU A 357 -5.26 -13.31 23.26
CA LEU A 357 -4.74 -14.68 23.41
C LEU A 357 -3.27 -14.70 23.83
N TYR A 358 -2.44 -13.83 23.24
CA TYR A 358 -1.04 -13.69 23.62
C TYR A 358 -0.84 -13.22 25.07
N LYS A 359 -1.63 -12.24 25.52
CA LYS A 359 -1.56 -11.73 26.90
C LYS A 359 -2.02 -12.78 27.90
N GLU A 360 -3.11 -13.47 27.61
CA GLU A 360 -3.63 -14.55 28.44
C GLU A 360 -2.61 -15.69 28.53
N PHE A 361 -2.05 -16.09 27.39
CA PHE A 361 -0.99 -17.09 27.35
C PHE A 361 0.23 -16.70 28.19
N ALA A 362 0.72 -15.47 28.04
CA ALA A 362 1.84 -14.95 28.83
C ALA A 362 1.52 -14.95 30.33
N THR A 363 0.30 -14.61 30.70
CA THR A 363 -0.18 -14.63 32.09
C THR A 363 -0.22 -16.05 32.65
N CYS A 364 -0.74 -17.02 31.89
CA CYS A 364 -0.72 -18.44 32.25
C CYS A 364 0.70 -18.95 32.47
N MET A 365 1.64 -18.63 31.57
CA MET A 365 3.04 -19.03 31.69
C MET A 365 3.71 -18.44 32.93
N LEU A 366 3.45 -17.17 33.25
CA LEU A 366 3.96 -16.53 34.47
C LEU A 366 3.39 -17.18 35.74
N ALA A 367 2.09 -17.48 35.77
CA ALA A 367 1.45 -18.16 36.89
C ALA A 367 2.01 -19.57 37.11
N GLN A 368 2.24 -20.33 36.03
CA GLN A 368 2.85 -21.66 36.09
C GLN A 368 4.30 -21.60 36.60
N ALA A 369 5.08 -20.61 36.15
CA ALA A 369 6.44 -20.40 36.63
C ALA A 369 6.49 -20.07 38.13
N GLN A 370 5.56 -19.24 38.62
CA GLN A 370 5.43 -18.92 40.05
C GLN A 370 5.02 -20.14 40.88
N SER A 371 4.04 -20.92 40.41
CA SER A 371 3.62 -22.17 41.06
C SER A 371 4.77 -23.18 41.17
N SER A 372 5.58 -23.31 40.10
CA SER A 372 6.76 -24.18 40.09
C SER A 372 7.83 -23.72 41.07
N LYS A 373 8.09 -22.41 41.18
CA LYS A 373 9.02 -21.84 42.18
C LYS A 373 8.54 -22.10 43.62
N ASN A 374 7.24 -21.98 43.87
CA ASN A 374 6.65 -22.22 45.19
C ASN A 374 6.72 -23.71 45.57
N ARG A 375 6.47 -24.63 44.62
CA ARG A 375 6.68 -26.07 44.84
C ARG A 375 8.14 -26.41 45.14
N GLY A 376 9.09 -25.83 44.40
CA GLY A 376 10.52 -26.01 44.67
C GLY A 376 10.94 -25.53 46.06
N ARG A 377 10.40 -24.38 46.52
CA ARG A 377 10.62 -23.89 47.89
C ARG A 377 9.96 -24.76 48.95
N ALA A 378 8.76 -25.28 48.71
CA ALA A 378 8.09 -26.18 49.65
C ALA A 378 8.88 -27.49 49.86
N ILE A 379 9.48 -28.04 48.80
CA ILE A 379 10.33 -29.24 48.88
C ILE A 379 11.64 -28.95 49.64
N LEU A 380 12.22 -27.76 49.47
CA LEU A 380 13.45 -27.36 50.16
C LEU A 380 13.24 -26.85 51.60
N GLY A 381 11.99 -26.55 51.98
CA GLY A 381 11.61 -26.05 53.31
C GLY A 381 11.15 -27.12 54.30
N VAL A 382 11.16 -28.41 53.94
CA VAL A 382 10.86 -29.49 54.88
C VAL A 382 12.07 -29.72 55.78
N ASN A 383 11.97 -29.26 57.02
CA ASN A 383 12.94 -29.47 58.09
C ASN A 383 13.38 -30.94 58.21
N THR A 384 14.69 -31.16 58.17
CA THR A 384 15.42 -32.43 58.25
C THR A 384 15.41 -33.09 59.64
N THR A 385 14.25 -33.18 60.29
CA THR A 385 14.14 -33.92 61.56
C THR A 385 12.95 -34.87 61.55
N LYS A 386 13.27 -36.13 61.21
CA LYS A 386 12.53 -37.37 61.47
C LYS A 386 11.13 -37.48 60.85
N GLN A 387 11.02 -38.24 59.75
CA GLN A 387 10.05 -39.35 59.69
C GLN A 387 10.31 -40.28 58.50
N SER A 388 10.52 -41.54 58.85
CA SER A 388 10.51 -42.70 57.98
C SER A 388 9.09 -43.27 57.97
N ALA A 389 8.72 -43.81 56.82
CA ALA A 389 7.56 -44.65 56.55
C ALA A 389 6.19 -43.96 56.67
N VAL A 390 5.51 -43.82 55.53
CA VAL A 390 4.13 -44.26 55.26
C VAL A 390 3.57 -43.48 54.05
N LEU A 391 2.99 -44.24 53.10
CA LEU A 391 2.10 -43.85 51.99
C LEU A 391 2.72 -43.28 50.69
N SER A 392 3.13 -44.23 49.87
CA SER A 392 3.08 -44.19 48.41
C SER A 392 1.64 -44.31 47.91
N ASP A 393 1.07 -43.22 47.38
CA ASP A 393 0.01 -43.26 46.37
C ASP A 393 0.29 -42.18 45.30
N PRO A 394 0.86 -42.56 44.13
CA PRO A 394 1.28 -41.62 43.08
C PRO A 394 0.14 -41.15 42.15
N ALA A 395 -1.13 -41.42 42.47
CA ALA A 395 -2.21 -41.37 41.48
C ALA A 395 -2.86 -39.99 41.19
N VAL A 396 -2.50 -38.88 41.87
CA VAL A 396 -3.19 -37.59 41.66
C VAL A 396 -2.23 -36.40 41.64
N ALA A 397 -1.21 -36.44 40.79
CA ALA A 397 -0.52 -35.21 40.38
C ALA A 397 -1.19 -34.70 39.10
N PRO A 398 -1.84 -33.52 39.08
CA PRO A 398 -2.38 -32.98 37.85
C PRO A 398 -1.21 -32.74 36.88
N HIS A 399 -1.16 -33.56 35.82
CA HIS A 399 -0.22 -33.42 34.72
C HIS A 399 -0.55 -32.15 33.95
N PHE A 400 0.02 -31.02 34.38
CA PHE A 400 0.08 -29.83 33.55
C PHE A 400 1.00 -30.12 32.37
N LYS A 401 0.42 -30.29 31.17
CA LYS A 401 1.18 -30.34 29.93
C LYS A 401 1.67 -28.93 29.64
N ILE A 402 2.96 -28.70 29.83
CA ILE A 402 3.61 -27.46 29.40
C ILE A 402 3.53 -27.43 27.87
N PRO A 403 3.00 -26.35 27.27
CA PRO A 403 3.05 -26.15 25.82
C PRO A 403 4.49 -26.31 25.33
N SER A 404 4.66 -27.01 24.21
CA SER A 404 5.99 -27.25 23.68
C SER A 404 6.62 -25.92 23.23
N PHE A 405 7.94 -25.79 23.37
CA PHE A 405 8.69 -24.62 22.87
C PHE A 405 8.41 -24.34 21.38
N ARG A 406 8.16 -25.40 20.61
CA ARG A 406 7.76 -25.34 19.20
C ARG A 406 6.45 -24.56 18.99
N GLU A 407 5.42 -24.83 19.78
CA GLU A 407 4.12 -24.16 19.63
C GLU A 407 4.23 -22.65 19.93
N TYR A 408 5.08 -22.27 20.88
CA TYR A 408 5.38 -20.86 21.14
C TYR A 408 6.11 -20.20 19.95
N GLN A 409 7.08 -20.89 19.35
CA GLN A 409 7.80 -20.38 18.17
C GLN A 409 6.88 -20.23 16.95
N GLU A 410 5.96 -21.18 16.72
CA GLU A 410 4.97 -21.12 15.65
C GLU A 410 4.04 -19.93 15.83
N MET A 411 3.52 -19.74 17.05
CA MET A 411 2.71 -18.57 17.40
C MET A 411 3.48 -17.27 17.10
N ASN A 412 4.69 -17.11 17.68
CA ASN A 412 5.50 -15.89 17.55
C ASN A 412 5.88 -15.60 16.09
N SER A 413 6.19 -16.62 15.30
CA SER A 413 6.46 -16.50 13.87
C SER A 413 5.26 -15.92 13.11
N ALA A 414 4.04 -16.40 13.39
CA ALA A 414 2.82 -15.86 12.79
C ALA A 414 2.61 -14.37 13.15
N PHE A 415 2.90 -13.98 14.39
CA PHE A 415 2.77 -12.58 14.82
C PHE A 415 3.83 -11.66 14.20
N VAL A 416 5.06 -12.12 14.05
CA VAL A 416 6.12 -11.38 13.33
C VAL A 416 5.73 -11.17 11.87
N LYS A 417 5.16 -12.18 11.20
CA LYS A 417 4.63 -12.05 9.84
C LYS A 417 3.53 -10.99 9.75
N LEU A 418 2.55 -11.02 10.65
CA LEU A 418 1.50 -9.98 10.73
C LEU A 418 2.10 -8.58 10.92
N HIS A 419 3.14 -8.44 11.74
CA HIS A 419 3.84 -7.16 11.92
C HIS A 419 4.66 -6.71 10.71
N ALA A 420 5.22 -7.65 9.95
CA ALA A 420 5.98 -7.37 8.73
C ALA A 420 5.08 -6.90 7.59
N LEU A 421 3.84 -7.38 7.54
CA LEU A 421 2.83 -6.96 6.56
C LEU A 421 2.28 -5.55 6.82
N ARG A 422 2.61 -4.92 7.96
CA ARG A 422 2.26 -3.51 8.17
C ARG A 422 3.08 -2.63 7.23
N PRO A 423 2.43 -1.73 6.46
CA PRO A 423 3.16 -0.80 5.62
C PRO A 423 4.20 -0.01 6.43
N ARG A 424 5.47 -0.11 6.02
CA ARG A 424 6.58 0.71 6.52
C ARG A 424 6.99 1.69 5.42
N GLY A 425 6.74 2.98 5.59
CA GLY A 425 7.26 4.02 4.69
C GLY A 425 6.27 5.12 4.31
N SER A 426 6.80 6.25 3.85
CA SER A 426 6.09 7.52 3.59
C SER A 426 5.76 7.79 2.11
N ALA A 427 6.15 6.91 1.18
CA ALA A 427 5.80 7.10 -0.24
C ALA A 427 4.34 6.69 -0.47
N ALA A 428 3.43 7.67 -0.57
CA ALA A 428 1.99 7.47 -0.70
C ALA A 428 1.60 6.47 -1.80
N GLY A 429 2.33 6.44 -2.93
CA GLY A 429 2.10 5.47 -4.01
C GLY A 429 2.32 4.00 -3.58
N ARG A 430 3.39 3.72 -2.81
CA ARG A 430 3.67 2.36 -2.31
C ARG A 430 2.65 1.91 -1.25
N LEU A 431 2.13 2.87 -0.47
CA LEU A 431 1.09 2.59 0.51
C LEU A 431 -0.23 2.22 -0.16
N LEU A 432 -0.61 2.94 -1.23
CA LEU A 432 -1.82 2.62 -2.00
C LEU A 432 -1.70 1.25 -2.66
N ASP A 433 -0.53 0.88 -3.20
CA ASP A 433 -0.31 -0.43 -3.80
C ASP A 433 -0.46 -1.58 -2.81
N LEU A 434 0.11 -1.42 -1.61
CA LEU A 434 0.00 -2.42 -0.55
C LEU A 434 -1.44 -2.57 -0.06
N ILE A 435 -2.16 -1.46 0.06
CA ILE A 435 -3.57 -1.46 0.46
C ILE A 435 -4.48 -1.92 -0.68
N ALA A 436 -4.06 -1.86 -1.94
CA ALA A 436 -4.91 -2.17 -3.08
C ALA A 436 -4.94 -3.65 -3.46
N SER A 437 -3.85 -4.38 -3.24
CA SER A 437 -3.73 -5.77 -3.67
C SER A 437 -4.68 -6.72 -2.91
N PRO A 438 -5.57 -7.46 -3.60
CA PRO A 438 -6.34 -8.56 -3.00
C PRO A 438 -5.45 -9.70 -2.48
N GLU A 439 -4.28 -9.90 -3.10
CA GLU A 439 -3.30 -10.91 -2.68
C GLU A 439 -2.77 -10.59 -1.28
N VAL A 440 -2.46 -9.32 -1.00
CA VAL A 440 -2.02 -8.87 0.32
C VAL A 440 -3.12 -9.15 1.37
N ASP A 441 -4.39 -8.89 1.07
CA ASP A 441 -5.47 -9.18 2.02
C ASP A 441 -5.69 -10.69 2.22
N ALA A 442 -5.51 -11.51 1.18
CA ALA A 442 -5.56 -12.97 1.29
C ALA A 442 -4.47 -13.50 2.25
N ASP A 443 -3.25 -12.98 2.11
CA ASP A 443 -2.12 -13.30 2.98
C ASP A 443 -2.36 -12.87 4.42
N TRP A 444 -2.98 -11.69 4.61
CA TRP A 444 -3.41 -11.21 5.93
C TRP A 444 -4.44 -12.13 6.57
N VAL A 445 -5.50 -12.50 5.86
CA VAL A 445 -6.56 -13.40 6.35
C VAL A 445 -5.97 -14.76 6.74
N SER A 446 -5.14 -15.34 5.87
CA SER A 446 -4.45 -16.61 6.12
C SER A 446 -3.57 -16.53 7.38
N SER A 447 -2.78 -15.46 7.50
CA SER A 447 -1.89 -15.23 8.64
C SER A 447 -2.66 -15.05 9.95
N MET A 448 -3.79 -14.33 9.92
CA MET A 448 -4.63 -14.13 11.12
C MET A 448 -5.33 -15.41 11.56
N ASN A 449 -5.94 -16.14 10.63
CA ASN A 449 -6.60 -17.41 10.94
C ASN A 449 -5.61 -18.42 11.51
N HIS A 450 -4.38 -18.47 10.96
CA HIS A 450 -3.32 -19.31 11.50
C HIS A 450 -2.87 -18.87 12.91
N ALA A 451 -2.63 -17.58 13.13
CA ALA A 451 -2.23 -17.05 14.43
C ALA A 451 -3.29 -17.29 15.51
N TYR A 452 -4.57 -17.05 15.19
CA TYR A 452 -5.68 -17.28 16.11
C TYR A 452 -5.85 -18.76 16.46
N ARG A 453 -5.89 -19.64 15.44
CA ARG A 453 -6.01 -21.10 15.67
C ARG A 453 -4.88 -21.62 16.56
N THR A 454 -3.65 -21.18 16.31
CA THR A 454 -2.47 -21.57 17.09
C THR A 454 -2.56 -21.05 18.52
N GLY A 455 -2.86 -19.77 18.70
CA GLY A 455 -3.02 -19.16 20.03
C GLY A 455 -4.12 -19.84 20.86
N SER A 456 -5.29 -20.07 20.26
CA SER A 456 -6.42 -20.73 20.93
C SER A 456 -6.12 -22.19 21.30
N ARG A 457 -5.37 -22.93 20.48
CA ARG A 457 -4.94 -24.30 20.81
C ARG A 457 -3.96 -24.28 22.00
N VAL A 458 -2.94 -23.43 21.93
CA VAL A 458 -1.92 -23.31 22.98
C VAL A 458 -2.53 -22.91 24.32
N LEU A 459 -3.47 -21.96 24.30
CA LEU A 459 -4.16 -21.52 25.50
C LEU A 459 -4.99 -22.65 26.13
N ARG A 460 -5.72 -23.45 25.33
CA ARG A 460 -6.46 -24.62 25.82
C ARG A 460 -5.56 -25.65 26.51
N ILE A 461 -4.41 -25.96 25.90
CA ILE A 461 -3.41 -26.86 26.48
C ILE A 461 -2.90 -26.32 27.81
N ALA A 462 -2.55 -25.02 27.87
CA ALA A 462 -2.05 -24.38 29.08
C ALA A 462 -3.07 -24.35 30.22
N GLN A 463 -4.37 -24.28 29.88
CA GLN A 463 -5.48 -24.33 30.84
C GLN A 463 -5.83 -25.75 31.30
N GLY A 464 -5.15 -26.79 30.79
CA GLY A 464 -5.47 -28.19 31.10
C GLY A 464 -6.81 -28.65 30.53
N ARG A 465 -7.42 -27.87 29.63
CA ARG A 465 -8.59 -28.28 28.85
C ARG A 465 -8.06 -29.16 27.73
N GLY A 466 -8.00 -30.47 28.00
CA GLY A 466 -7.64 -31.44 26.97
C GLY A 466 -8.52 -31.26 25.74
N ASP A 467 -7.97 -31.47 24.56
CA ASP A 467 -8.75 -31.57 23.33
C ASP A 467 -9.63 -32.82 23.43
N SER A 468 -10.82 -32.67 24.02
CA SER A 468 -11.90 -33.63 23.88
C SER A 468 -12.56 -33.37 22.52
N GLY A 469 -11.84 -33.74 21.46
CA GLY A 469 -12.26 -33.65 20.06
C GLY A 469 -11.80 -34.89 19.33
#